data_AF-A0A956A4E6-F1
#
_entry.id   AF-A0A956A4E6-F1
#
_cell.length_a   1.000
_cell.length_b   1.000
_cell.length_c   1.000
_cell.angle_alpha   90.00
_cell.angle_beta   90.00
_cell.angle_gamma   90.00
#
_symmetry.space_group_name_H-M   'P 1'
#
loop_
_entity.id
_entity.type
_entity.pdbx_description
1 polymer ?
#
loop_
_entity_poly.entity_id
_entity_poly.type
_entity_poly.pdbx_seq_one_letter_code
_entity_poly.pdbx_strand_id
1 'polypeptide(L)'
;MRPASRLTLSLVTLLAACSSGGSPATGEGPRVDIDIAALNLEAVGDVVWDLEVANGDGDTVWQRRVTSSGYGDGAGSASYVGPCDAGLGVAENEVRLWVVGVYADAVSAPGVFARGDATGISATPVAFRNPTAVDVPLTQPVDCAPNADNAVRFDVTLLRPAEQGFFDVAVDFDDIYCSAKLDCCAEGDTPGCQPGEENLLLFDASGARAPTHVLALACTAGPSSDVETAIYLDALALDCTPPSAPTFSADIVLDPSLAPGNQCEAGALATCPVTLAGADIVDDYLYQVAVYRGVEQLTSGGQPARKIFWNVALGVKPATIGDCRLRVAATAGDAAREDDGVAGGTIAAGSVYPVIQWDVPLDASCGTEKLTFDDPGATVRPEYSATGDGARVFRYGYAPFSPPSPDLLPGLPAVMTISGPGDPLDYYEIGQDAAYSFSGDFTAELWYRKTAPGAVANVTLLHADRYDGVVPLAADGVTAGHRSVMAHGATTTGWHGYWATYIYGDGRIGMGQAGI
;
A
#
# COMPACT_ATOMS: atom_id res chain seq x y z
N MET A 1 -8.84 51.38 36.34
CA MET A 1 -8.41 51.53 37.75
C MET A 1 -9.45 50.87 38.64
N ARG A 2 -8.98 50.04 39.58
CA ARG A 2 -9.72 49.22 40.58
C ARG A 2 -10.60 50.10 41.53
N PRO A 3 -11.43 49.60 42.49
CA PRO A 3 -11.48 48.23 43.06
C PRO A 3 -12.85 47.65 43.55
N ALA A 4 -12.79 46.37 43.99
CA ALA A 4 -13.44 45.78 45.20
C ALA A 4 -14.99 45.60 45.24
N SER A 5 -15.62 44.59 45.87
CA SER A 5 -15.24 43.37 46.63
C SER A 5 -16.56 42.69 47.11
N ARG A 6 -16.53 41.36 47.35
CA ARG A 6 -17.39 40.55 48.28
C ARG A 6 -18.86 40.37 47.82
N LEU A 7 -19.60 39.26 48.06
CA LEU A 7 -19.66 38.35 49.21
C LEU A 7 -20.49 37.07 48.87
N THR A 8 -20.03 35.94 49.39
CA THR A 8 -20.68 34.67 49.82
C THR A 8 -22.22 34.50 49.78
N LEU A 9 -22.71 33.36 49.28
CA LEU A 9 -23.77 32.57 49.96
C LEU A 9 -23.69 31.08 49.59
N SER A 10 -23.30 30.26 50.57
CA SER A 10 -23.44 28.80 50.54
C SER A 10 -24.89 28.42 50.80
N LEU A 11 -25.49 27.61 49.92
CA LEU A 11 -26.77 26.93 50.20
C LEU A 11 -26.51 25.42 50.25
N VAL A 12 -26.51 24.90 51.48
CA VAL A 12 -26.57 23.48 51.80
C VAL A 12 -28.00 23.01 51.56
N THR A 13 -28.20 21.99 50.74
CA THR A 13 -29.49 21.29 50.61
C THR A 13 -29.33 19.81 50.96
N LEU A 14 -30.13 19.37 51.93
CA LEU A 14 -30.17 18.03 52.49
C LEU A 14 -30.85 17.01 51.56
N LEU A 15 -30.19 15.86 51.42
CA LEU A 15 -30.69 14.47 51.45
C LEU A 15 -32.14 14.18 50.99
N ALA A 16 -32.24 13.45 49.87
CA ALA A 16 -33.26 12.42 49.67
C ALA A 16 -32.55 11.13 49.20
N ALA A 17 -32.40 10.18 50.13
CA ALA A 17 -31.88 8.86 49.87
C ALA A 17 -33.00 7.96 49.32
N CYS A 18 -33.01 7.75 48.01
CA CYS A 18 -33.72 6.63 47.39
C CYS A 18 -32.77 5.43 47.33
N SER A 19 -32.96 4.45 48.21
CA SER A 19 -32.35 3.13 48.06
C SER A 19 -33.11 2.37 46.97
N SER A 20 -32.70 2.56 45.72
CA SER A 20 -33.03 1.63 44.63
C SER A 20 -32.30 0.32 44.91
N GLY A 21 -33.06 -0.77 45.03
CA GLY A 21 -32.51 -2.12 45.16
C GLY A 21 -31.53 -2.38 44.02
N GLY A 22 -30.30 -2.76 44.38
CA GLY A 22 -29.31 -3.21 43.42
C GLY A 22 -29.89 -4.39 42.65
N SER A 23 -30.24 -4.15 41.38
CA SER A 23 -30.35 -5.25 40.43
C SER A 23 -29.01 -5.98 40.50
N PRO A 24 -28.99 -7.31 40.64
CA PRO A 24 -27.74 -8.05 40.54
C PRO A 24 -27.05 -7.57 39.27
N ALA A 25 -25.79 -7.16 39.37
CA ALA A 25 -24.98 -6.86 38.21
C ALA A 25 -25.02 -8.12 37.35
N THR A 26 -25.86 -8.09 36.31
CA THR A 26 -25.84 -9.07 35.24
C THR A 26 -24.47 -8.87 34.64
N GLY A 27 -23.52 -9.73 35.02
CA GLY A 27 -22.14 -9.63 34.55
C GLY A 27 -22.18 -9.47 33.05
N GLU A 28 -21.65 -8.35 32.56
CA GLU A 28 -21.56 -8.12 31.13
C GLU A 28 -20.69 -9.25 30.58
N GLY A 29 -21.28 -10.07 29.71
CA GLY A 29 -20.55 -11.15 29.04
C GLY A 29 -19.41 -10.59 28.19
N PRO A 30 -18.47 -11.45 27.75
CA PRO A 30 -17.41 -11.06 26.81
C PRO A 30 -17.98 -10.34 25.58
N ARG A 31 -17.24 -9.32 25.10
CA ARG A 31 -17.65 -8.51 23.95
C ARG A 31 -16.51 -8.37 22.94
N VAL A 32 -16.90 -8.04 21.71
CA VAL A 32 -16.02 -7.59 20.65
C VAL A 32 -16.40 -6.15 20.30
N ASP A 33 -15.39 -5.29 20.22
CA ASP A 33 -15.51 -3.91 19.74
C ASP A 33 -15.10 -3.90 18.26
N ILE A 34 -15.98 -3.45 17.38
CA ILE A 34 -15.78 -3.48 15.94
C ILE A 34 -15.73 -2.05 15.45
N ASP A 35 -14.56 -1.62 15.00
CA ASP A 35 -14.35 -0.32 14.37
C ASP A 35 -14.19 -0.49 12.86
N ILE A 36 -15.02 0.23 12.11
CA ILE A 36 -14.94 0.34 10.66
C ILE A 36 -14.48 1.76 10.36
N ALA A 37 -13.27 1.89 9.85
CA ALA A 37 -12.77 3.13 9.28
C ALA A 37 -13.09 3.10 7.80
N ALA A 38 -14.15 3.83 7.42
CA ALA A 38 -14.46 4.11 6.03
C ALA A 38 -14.21 5.59 5.78
N LEU A 39 -13.44 5.82 4.72
CA LEU A 39 -12.86 7.10 4.41
C LEU A 39 -13.94 8.08 3.90
N ASN A 40 -13.80 9.36 4.26
CA ASN A 40 -14.81 10.39 4.04
C ASN A 40 -14.94 10.71 2.54
N LEU A 41 -15.94 10.14 1.87
CA LEU A 41 -16.17 10.35 0.46
C LEU A 41 -17.11 11.55 0.25
N GLU A 42 -16.70 12.55 -0.54
CA GLU A 42 -17.61 13.62 -0.94
C GLU A 42 -18.90 13.06 -1.56
N ALA A 43 -20.03 13.66 -1.19
CA ALA A 43 -21.39 13.24 -1.59
C ALA A 43 -21.86 11.86 -1.06
N VAL A 44 -21.19 11.29 -0.06
CA VAL A 44 -21.73 10.17 0.73
C VAL A 44 -22.38 10.72 1.99
N GLY A 45 -23.64 10.36 2.21
CA GLY A 45 -24.40 10.69 3.41
C GLY A 45 -24.64 9.49 4.33
N ASP A 46 -24.37 8.26 3.87
CA ASP A 46 -24.35 7.06 4.71
C ASP A 46 -23.67 5.88 4.01
N VAL A 47 -23.09 4.98 4.80
CA VAL A 47 -22.76 3.61 4.39
C VAL A 47 -23.48 2.63 5.32
N VAL A 48 -24.05 1.57 4.73
CA VAL A 48 -24.75 0.50 5.45
C VAL A 48 -23.90 -0.76 5.46
N TRP A 49 -23.73 -1.32 6.65
CA TRP A 49 -22.86 -2.48 6.91
C TRP A 49 -23.66 -3.62 7.51
N ASP A 50 -23.34 -4.84 7.11
CA ASP A 50 -23.78 -6.06 7.78
C ASP A 50 -22.62 -6.66 8.56
N LEU A 51 -22.86 -6.95 9.85
CA LEU A 51 -21.91 -7.52 10.80
C LEU A 51 -22.39 -8.90 11.23
N GLU A 52 -21.50 -9.88 11.23
CA GLU A 52 -21.73 -11.22 11.81
C GLU A 52 -20.51 -11.60 12.64
N VAL A 53 -20.72 -12.21 13.80
CA VAL A 53 -19.66 -12.82 14.60
C VAL A 53 -19.95 -14.31 14.70
N ALA A 54 -19.02 -15.13 14.24
CA ALA A 54 -19.06 -16.58 14.37
C ALA A 54 -18.00 -17.05 15.38
N ASN A 55 -18.28 -18.07 16.18
CA ASN A 55 -17.28 -18.64 17.10
C ASN A 55 -16.34 -19.64 16.39
N GLY A 56 -15.41 -20.24 17.14
CA GLY A 56 -14.44 -21.20 16.58
C GLY A 56 -15.05 -22.49 15.99
N ASP A 57 -16.32 -22.80 16.30
CA ASP A 57 -17.07 -23.90 15.69
C ASP A 57 -17.82 -23.46 14.41
N GLY A 58 -17.79 -22.18 14.07
CA GLY A 58 -18.51 -21.57 12.94
C GLY A 58 -19.96 -21.21 13.25
N ASP A 59 -20.42 -21.37 14.49
CA ASP A 59 -21.77 -20.98 14.92
C ASP A 59 -21.88 -19.46 15.03
N THR A 60 -22.95 -18.87 14.47
CA THR A 60 -23.22 -17.45 14.60
C THR A 60 -23.55 -17.09 16.06
N VAL A 61 -22.71 -16.28 16.68
CA VAL A 61 -22.94 -15.70 18.01
C VAL A 61 -23.98 -14.59 17.92
N TRP A 62 -23.80 -13.67 16.96
CA TRP A 62 -24.79 -12.64 16.64
C TRP A 62 -24.58 -12.06 15.24
N GLN A 63 -25.59 -11.35 14.76
CA GLN A 63 -25.55 -10.61 13.49
C GLN A 63 -26.35 -9.31 13.60
N ARG A 64 -25.94 -8.26 12.90
CA ARG A 64 -26.61 -6.95 12.90
C ARG A 64 -26.34 -6.16 11.63
N ARG A 65 -27.32 -5.37 11.22
CA ARG A 65 -27.14 -4.30 10.25
C ARG A 65 -26.96 -2.96 10.96
N VAL A 66 -25.96 -2.19 10.56
CA VAL A 66 -25.66 -0.86 11.11
C VAL A 66 -25.49 0.17 9.98
N THR A 67 -25.65 1.45 10.32
CA THR A 67 -25.43 2.58 9.41
C THR A 67 -24.34 3.47 9.99
N SER A 68 -23.53 4.09 9.13
CA SER A 68 -22.52 5.06 9.55
C SER A 68 -23.15 6.26 10.25
N SER A 69 -24.35 6.69 9.85
CA SER A 69 -25.07 7.80 10.51
C SER A 69 -25.59 7.46 11.92
N GLY A 70 -25.87 6.18 12.17
CA GLY A 70 -26.39 5.70 13.46
C GLY A 70 -25.31 5.24 14.43
N TYR A 71 -24.15 4.83 13.92
CA TYR A 71 -23.08 4.18 14.68
C TYR A 71 -21.69 4.79 14.42
N GLY A 72 -21.59 5.89 13.68
CA GLY A 72 -20.32 6.56 13.42
C GLY A 72 -20.48 8.00 12.94
N ASP A 73 -19.81 8.35 11.86
CA ASP A 73 -19.67 9.74 11.39
C ASP A 73 -20.71 10.18 10.34
N GLY A 74 -21.50 9.25 9.81
CA GLY A 74 -22.39 9.51 8.68
C GLY A 74 -21.69 9.75 7.35
N ALA A 75 -20.37 9.51 7.29
CA ALA A 75 -19.53 9.63 6.10
C ALA A 75 -18.90 8.29 5.69
N GLY A 76 -19.09 7.24 6.51
CA GLY A 76 -18.81 5.86 6.16
C GLY A 76 -18.38 5.04 7.36
N SER A 77 -17.69 5.65 8.32
CA SER A 77 -17.20 4.97 9.51
C SER A 77 -18.33 4.54 10.44
N ALA A 78 -18.14 3.43 11.15
CA ALA A 78 -19.08 2.94 12.16
C ALA A 78 -18.33 2.16 13.25
N SER A 79 -18.77 2.28 14.50
CA SER A 79 -18.26 1.52 15.65
C SER A 79 -19.41 0.79 16.33
N TYR A 80 -19.20 -0.49 16.64
CA TYR A 80 -20.23 -1.33 17.25
C TYR A 80 -19.64 -2.37 18.20
N VAL A 81 -20.20 -2.42 19.41
CA VAL A 81 -19.84 -3.43 20.42
C VAL A 81 -20.92 -4.52 20.51
N GLY A 82 -20.53 -5.78 20.31
CA GLY A 82 -21.42 -6.95 20.38
C GLY A 82 -20.86 -8.06 21.27
N PRO A 83 -21.65 -9.06 21.69
CA PRO A 83 -21.14 -10.18 22.47
C PRO A 83 -20.18 -11.05 21.64
N CYS A 84 -19.31 -11.83 22.28
CA CYS A 84 -18.57 -12.89 21.59
C CYS A 84 -18.45 -14.16 22.43
N ASP A 85 -18.04 -15.28 21.85
CA ASP A 85 -17.97 -16.56 22.57
C ASP A 85 -16.57 -16.80 23.12
N ALA A 86 -16.42 -16.69 24.44
CA ALA A 86 -15.15 -16.97 25.14
C ALA A 86 -15.08 -18.42 25.69
N GLY A 87 -15.90 -19.34 25.17
CA GLY A 87 -15.92 -20.74 25.56
C GLY A 87 -14.62 -21.46 25.26
N LEU A 88 -14.26 -22.43 26.11
CA LEU A 88 -13.06 -23.25 25.90
C LEU A 88 -13.21 -24.06 24.59
N GLY A 89 -12.25 -23.90 23.68
CA GLY A 89 -12.24 -24.56 22.38
C GLY A 89 -12.93 -23.79 21.25
N VAL A 90 -13.64 -22.70 21.56
CA VAL A 90 -14.37 -21.87 20.59
C VAL A 90 -14.07 -20.37 20.72
N ALA A 91 -13.07 -20.01 21.53
CA ALA A 91 -12.70 -18.64 21.85
C ALA A 91 -12.14 -17.84 20.66
N GLU A 92 -11.59 -18.50 19.64
CA GLU A 92 -11.17 -17.88 18.39
C GLU A 92 -12.41 -17.63 17.52
N ASN A 93 -12.94 -16.41 17.58
CA ASN A 93 -14.11 -16.00 16.81
C ASN A 93 -13.66 -15.38 15.48
N GLU A 94 -14.55 -15.35 14.51
CA GLU A 94 -14.39 -14.65 13.23
C GLU A 94 -15.44 -13.56 13.11
N VAL A 95 -14.98 -12.31 12.94
CA VAL A 95 -15.84 -11.17 12.61
C VAL A 95 -15.93 -11.07 11.10
N ARG A 96 -17.16 -11.03 10.58
CA ARG A 96 -17.47 -10.89 9.16
C ARG A 96 -18.18 -9.58 8.90
N LEU A 97 -17.73 -8.89 7.85
CA LEU A 97 -18.24 -7.60 7.43
C LEU A 97 -18.65 -7.65 5.95
N TRP A 98 -19.84 -7.15 5.64
CA TRP A 98 -20.29 -6.90 4.27
C TRP A 98 -20.62 -5.43 4.08
N VAL A 99 -20.27 -4.90 2.90
CA VAL A 99 -20.74 -3.59 2.47
C VAL A 99 -22.10 -3.80 1.81
N VAL A 100 -23.16 -3.27 2.43
CA VAL A 100 -24.53 -3.42 1.89
C VAL A 100 -24.81 -2.37 0.83
N GLY A 101 -24.32 -1.15 1.05
CA GLY A 101 -24.43 -0.07 0.07
C GLY A 101 -23.93 1.27 0.58
N VAL A 102 -23.61 2.14 -0.36
CA VAL A 102 -23.24 3.55 -0.15
C VAL A 102 -24.42 4.41 -0.61
N TYR A 103 -24.78 5.44 0.17
CA TYR A 103 -25.97 6.25 -0.06
C TYR A 103 -25.66 7.74 0.01
N ALA A 104 -26.34 8.53 -0.82
CA ALA A 104 -26.13 9.98 -0.90
C ALA A 104 -26.69 10.74 0.31
N ASP A 105 -27.67 10.14 0.99
CA ASP A 105 -28.35 10.69 2.16
C ASP A 105 -28.34 9.68 3.32
N ALA A 106 -28.53 10.16 4.54
CA ALA A 106 -28.67 9.32 5.73
C ALA A 106 -29.80 8.28 5.60
N VAL A 107 -29.52 7.02 5.92
CA VAL A 107 -30.44 5.90 5.80
C VAL A 107 -31.24 5.73 7.09
N SER A 108 -32.49 6.21 7.07
CA SER A 108 -33.40 6.12 8.24
C SER A 108 -34.03 4.73 8.45
N ALA A 109 -33.99 3.86 7.43
CA ALA A 109 -34.55 2.50 7.47
C ALA A 109 -33.60 1.51 6.78
N PRO A 110 -32.56 1.03 7.48
CA PRO A 110 -31.54 0.14 6.88
C PRO A 110 -32.03 -1.29 6.63
N GLY A 111 -33.22 -1.66 7.10
CA GLY A 111 -33.73 -3.02 7.01
C GLY A 111 -33.13 -3.95 8.07
N VAL A 112 -33.07 -5.24 7.77
CA VAL A 112 -32.50 -6.29 8.63
C VAL A 112 -31.23 -6.85 8.01
N PHE A 113 -30.38 -7.50 8.81
CA PHE A 113 -29.19 -8.19 8.33
C PHE A 113 -29.52 -9.15 7.18
N ALA A 114 -28.74 -9.08 6.10
CA ALA A 114 -28.95 -9.89 4.90
C ALA A 114 -27.65 -10.14 4.10
N ARG A 115 -26.49 -10.26 4.78
CA ARG A 115 -25.18 -10.58 4.17
C ARG A 115 -24.84 -9.75 2.93
N GLY A 116 -25.00 -8.43 3.05
CA GLY A 116 -24.72 -7.50 1.95
C GLY A 116 -25.87 -7.24 1.00
N ASP A 117 -27.00 -7.96 1.10
CA ASP A 117 -28.19 -7.70 0.27
C ASP A 117 -28.86 -6.37 0.68
N ALA A 118 -28.98 -5.45 -0.29
CA ALA A 118 -29.59 -4.14 -0.09
C ALA A 118 -31.14 -4.16 0.00
N THR A 119 -31.76 -5.34 -0.07
CA THR A 119 -33.21 -5.52 0.02
C THR A 119 -33.77 -4.86 1.29
N GLY A 120 -34.79 -4.03 1.11
CA GLY A 120 -35.49 -3.35 2.20
C GLY A 120 -34.91 -1.99 2.60
N ILE A 121 -33.81 -1.54 1.96
CA ILE A 121 -33.29 -0.19 2.15
C ILE A 121 -34.04 0.80 1.26
N SER A 122 -34.49 1.90 1.85
CA SER A 122 -35.20 2.99 1.16
C SER A 122 -34.36 4.27 1.18
N ALA A 123 -33.31 4.31 0.36
CA ALA A 123 -32.45 5.47 0.15
C ALA A 123 -31.90 5.47 -1.28
N THR A 124 -31.34 6.60 -1.73
CA THR A 124 -30.75 6.72 -3.07
C THR A 124 -29.33 6.12 -3.07
N PRO A 125 -29.09 4.98 -3.73
CA PRO A 125 -27.77 4.38 -3.75
C PRO A 125 -26.81 5.22 -4.60
N VAL A 126 -25.55 5.29 -4.15
CA VAL A 126 -24.42 5.80 -4.92
C VAL A 126 -23.72 4.60 -5.54
N ALA A 127 -23.32 4.71 -6.81
CA ALA A 127 -22.57 3.65 -7.47
C ALA A 127 -21.20 3.48 -6.80
N PHE A 128 -20.83 2.23 -6.51
CA PHE A 128 -19.54 1.86 -5.96
C PHE A 128 -19.22 0.43 -6.35
N ARG A 129 -17.94 0.05 -6.30
CA ARG A 129 -17.52 -1.34 -6.52
C ARG A 129 -17.49 -2.01 -5.15
N ASN A 130 -18.33 -3.01 -4.96
CA ASN A 130 -18.40 -3.71 -3.70
C ASN A 130 -17.20 -4.68 -3.55
N PRO A 131 -16.35 -4.56 -2.52
CA PRO A 131 -15.30 -5.54 -2.25
C PRO A 131 -15.84 -6.85 -1.65
N THR A 132 -17.15 -6.94 -1.41
CA THR A 132 -17.82 -8.10 -0.81
C THR A 132 -18.88 -8.71 -1.72
N ALA A 133 -19.20 -9.97 -1.46
CA ALA A 133 -20.35 -10.67 -2.01
C ALA A 133 -21.03 -11.49 -0.91
N VAL A 134 -22.24 -12.02 -1.16
CA VAL A 134 -23.02 -12.78 -0.16
C VAL A 134 -22.19 -13.88 0.52
N ASP A 135 -21.41 -14.62 -0.26
CA ASP A 135 -20.56 -15.72 0.22
C ASP A 135 -19.08 -15.30 0.41
N VAL A 136 -18.76 -14.01 0.25
CA VAL A 136 -17.40 -13.45 0.34
C VAL A 136 -17.41 -12.19 1.21
N PRO A 137 -17.52 -12.34 2.56
CA PRO A 137 -17.33 -11.23 3.49
C PRO A 137 -15.87 -10.79 3.58
N LEU A 138 -15.64 -9.62 4.15
CA LEU A 138 -14.38 -9.28 4.79
C LEU A 138 -14.30 -9.98 6.15
N THR A 139 -13.16 -10.56 6.49
CA THR A 139 -13.01 -11.38 7.71
C THR A 139 -11.85 -10.91 8.57
N GLN A 140 -12.04 -10.87 9.89
CA GLN A 140 -10.96 -10.65 10.85
C GLN A 140 -11.10 -11.64 12.02
N PRO A 141 -10.03 -12.35 12.42
CA PRO A 141 -10.06 -13.20 13.60
C PRO A 141 -10.01 -12.37 14.88
N VAL A 142 -10.61 -12.90 15.96
CA VAL A 142 -10.53 -12.29 17.29
C VAL A 142 -10.55 -13.35 18.39
N ASP A 143 -9.59 -13.26 19.31
CA ASP A 143 -9.55 -14.12 20.50
C ASP A 143 -10.42 -13.53 21.61
N CYS A 144 -11.53 -14.20 21.89
CA CYS A 144 -12.47 -13.76 22.92
C CYS A 144 -12.06 -14.22 24.32
N ALA A 145 -11.91 -13.24 25.21
CA ALA A 145 -11.59 -13.47 26.61
C ALA A 145 -12.80 -13.17 27.52
N PRO A 146 -13.06 -13.98 28.57
CA PRO A 146 -14.18 -13.74 29.49
C PRO A 146 -14.05 -12.38 30.20
N ASN A 147 -15.14 -11.60 30.19
CA ASN A 147 -15.21 -10.27 30.82
C ASN A 147 -14.19 -9.26 30.28
N ALA A 148 -13.80 -9.40 29.02
CA ALA A 148 -12.96 -8.45 28.32
C ALA A 148 -13.61 -8.08 26.98
N ASP A 149 -13.35 -6.83 26.57
CA ASP A 149 -13.66 -6.36 25.23
C ASP A 149 -12.41 -6.55 24.38
N ASN A 150 -12.55 -7.15 23.20
CA ASN A 150 -11.47 -7.32 22.24
C ASN A 150 -11.78 -6.51 20.99
N ALA A 151 -10.86 -5.65 20.56
CA ALA A 151 -11.08 -4.78 19.42
C ALA A 151 -10.72 -5.48 18.11
N VAL A 152 -11.55 -5.26 17.09
CA VAL A 152 -11.36 -5.65 15.70
C VAL A 152 -11.54 -4.41 14.85
N ARG A 153 -10.61 -4.20 13.91
CA ARG A 153 -10.63 -3.06 13.01
C ARG A 153 -10.72 -3.52 11.57
N PHE A 154 -11.57 -2.86 10.80
CA PHE A 154 -11.60 -2.96 9.35
C PHE A 154 -11.25 -1.59 8.76
N ASP A 155 -10.16 -1.54 7.99
CA ASP A 155 -9.79 -0.39 7.18
C ASP A 155 -10.26 -0.63 5.75
N VAL A 156 -11.27 0.11 5.31
CA VAL A 156 -11.94 -0.11 4.03
C VAL A 156 -12.05 1.21 3.26
N THR A 157 -11.34 1.29 2.14
CA THR A 157 -11.51 2.38 1.17
C THR A 157 -12.38 1.88 0.03
N LEU A 158 -13.47 2.57 -0.28
CA LEU A 158 -14.42 2.14 -1.33
C LEU A 158 -14.21 2.93 -2.62
N LEU A 159 -14.05 2.19 -3.72
CA LEU A 159 -13.93 2.71 -5.08
C LEU A 159 -15.31 3.10 -5.64
N ARG A 160 -15.41 4.31 -6.21
CA ARG A 160 -16.61 4.79 -6.93
C ARG A 160 -16.30 5.20 -8.37
N PRO A 161 -17.26 5.18 -9.29
CA PRO A 161 -17.06 5.76 -10.61
C PRO A 161 -17.07 7.29 -10.48
N ALA A 162 -16.12 7.95 -11.13
CA ALA A 162 -16.02 9.41 -11.13
C ALA A 162 -16.80 10.00 -12.31
N GLU A 163 -17.65 11.01 -12.04
CA GLU A 163 -18.45 11.70 -13.06
C GLU A 163 -17.77 12.98 -13.61
N GLN A 164 -16.55 13.29 -13.18
CA GLN A 164 -15.87 14.53 -13.57
C GLN A 164 -15.24 14.41 -14.98
N GLY A 165 -15.88 15.08 -15.94
CA GLY A 165 -15.73 14.91 -17.39
C GLY A 165 -14.41 15.36 -18.04
N PHE A 166 -13.31 14.68 -17.74
CA PHE A 166 -12.12 14.69 -18.60
C PHE A 166 -11.56 13.29 -18.89
N PHE A 167 -12.14 12.26 -18.27
CA PHE A 167 -11.72 10.88 -18.36
C PHE A 167 -12.89 10.02 -18.83
N ASP A 168 -12.65 9.10 -19.76
CA ASP A 168 -13.72 8.23 -20.30
C ASP A 168 -14.31 7.31 -19.22
N VAL A 169 -13.47 6.87 -18.27
CA VAL A 169 -13.85 6.21 -17.01
C VAL A 169 -12.79 6.61 -15.98
N ALA A 170 -13.23 7.20 -14.87
CA ALA A 170 -12.36 7.44 -13.73
C ALA A 170 -12.94 6.80 -12.47
N VAL A 171 -12.07 6.57 -11.49
CA VAL A 171 -12.41 5.96 -10.20
C VAL A 171 -11.93 6.84 -9.07
N ASP A 172 -12.68 6.88 -7.98
CA ASP A 172 -12.42 7.68 -6.79
C ASP A 172 -11.77 6.81 -5.69
N PHE A 173 -10.59 7.22 -5.22
CA PHE A 173 -9.87 6.70 -4.06
C PHE A 173 -9.63 7.87 -3.11
N ASP A 174 -10.41 8.04 -2.05
CA ASP A 174 -10.10 9.08 -1.05
C ASP A 174 -9.88 10.50 -1.61
N ASP A 175 -10.91 11.09 -2.21
CA ASP A 175 -10.85 12.37 -2.93
C ASP A 175 -9.91 12.41 -4.15
N ILE A 176 -9.22 11.30 -4.48
CA ILE A 176 -8.35 11.16 -5.65
C ILE A 176 -9.07 10.41 -6.76
N TYR A 177 -9.23 11.10 -7.89
CA TYR A 177 -9.82 10.54 -9.09
C TYR A 177 -8.74 10.04 -10.04
N CYS A 178 -8.74 8.76 -10.37
CA CYS A 178 -7.78 8.14 -11.28
C CYS A 178 -8.44 7.60 -12.54
N SER A 179 -7.70 7.63 -13.63
CA SER A 179 -8.05 7.01 -14.91
C SER A 179 -6.87 6.18 -15.40
N ALA A 180 -7.19 5.07 -16.06
CA ALA A 180 -6.19 4.16 -16.59
C ALA A 180 -6.59 3.68 -17.99
N LYS A 181 -5.58 3.45 -18.83
CA LYS A 181 -5.75 2.93 -20.18
C LYS A 181 -4.53 2.10 -20.58
N LEU A 182 -4.71 1.07 -21.39
CA LEU A 182 -3.67 0.54 -22.27
C LEU A 182 -4.11 0.77 -23.72
N ASP A 183 -3.22 1.34 -24.53
CA ASP A 183 -3.46 1.61 -25.93
C ASP A 183 -2.53 0.78 -26.81
N CYS A 184 -3.08 -0.21 -27.50
CA CYS A 184 -2.37 -1.11 -28.40
C CYS A 184 -2.67 -0.83 -29.89
N CYS A 185 -3.30 0.30 -30.22
CA CYS A 185 -3.77 0.52 -31.58
C CYS A 185 -2.65 0.42 -32.64
N ALA A 186 -2.82 -0.56 -33.52
CA ALA A 186 -1.97 -0.87 -34.67
C ALA A 186 -2.72 -0.59 -35.99
N GLU A 187 -2.01 -0.60 -37.12
CA GLU A 187 -2.62 -0.39 -38.45
C GLU A 187 -3.74 -1.42 -38.71
N GLY A 188 -4.97 -0.96 -38.98
CA GLY A 188 -6.10 -1.80 -39.38
C GLY A 188 -7.28 -1.86 -38.41
N ASP A 189 -8.10 -2.91 -38.54
CA ASP A 189 -9.36 -3.12 -37.80
C ASP A 189 -9.14 -3.75 -36.41
N THR A 190 -8.19 -3.21 -35.64
CA THR A 190 -7.97 -3.64 -34.24
C THR A 190 -9.18 -3.23 -33.39
N PRO A 191 -9.71 -4.08 -32.49
CA PRO A 191 -10.89 -3.74 -31.67
C PRO A 191 -10.73 -2.40 -30.94
N GLY A 192 -11.72 -1.52 -31.08
CA GLY A 192 -11.70 -0.21 -30.39
C GLY A 192 -10.78 0.85 -31.00
N CYS A 193 -10.03 0.54 -32.06
CA CYS A 193 -9.20 1.49 -32.79
C CYS A 193 -9.91 1.99 -34.05
N GLN A 194 -9.87 3.29 -34.32
CA GLN A 194 -10.33 3.85 -35.58
C GLN A 194 -9.20 3.84 -36.64
N PRO A 195 -9.54 3.78 -37.94
CA PRO A 195 -8.54 3.94 -38.99
C PRO A 195 -7.73 5.23 -38.82
N GLY A 196 -6.41 5.10 -38.72
CA GLY A 196 -5.48 6.21 -38.48
C GLY A 196 -5.16 6.51 -37.01
N GLU A 197 -5.68 5.74 -36.05
CA GLU A 197 -5.32 5.80 -34.62
C GLU A 197 -4.09 4.94 -34.29
N GLU A 198 -3.20 4.76 -35.25
CA GLU A 198 -1.99 3.97 -35.10
C GLU A 198 -1.01 4.65 -34.15
N ASN A 199 -0.59 3.93 -33.11
CA ASN A 199 0.36 4.46 -32.14
C ASN A 199 1.80 4.34 -32.66
N LEU A 200 2.17 5.19 -33.62
CA LEU A 200 3.54 5.31 -34.13
C LEU A 200 4.31 6.40 -33.37
N LEU A 201 4.66 6.12 -32.11
CA LEU A 201 5.18 7.14 -31.20
C LEU A 201 6.71 7.13 -31.07
N LEU A 202 7.28 5.98 -30.71
CA LEU A 202 8.71 5.81 -30.47
C LEU A 202 9.48 5.57 -31.76
N PHE A 203 10.78 5.85 -31.72
CA PHE A 203 11.67 5.70 -32.87
C PHE A 203 12.39 4.37 -32.79
N ASP A 204 12.35 3.58 -33.85
CA ASP A 204 13.11 2.34 -33.94
C ASP A 204 14.60 2.58 -34.29
N ALA A 205 15.37 1.50 -34.42
CA ALA A 205 16.79 1.56 -34.76
C ALA A 205 17.08 2.16 -36.17
N SER A 206 16.07 2.25 -37.04
CA SER A 206 16.19 2.93 -38.35
C SER A 206 15.97 4.44 -38.25
N GLY A 207 15.48 4.94 -37.11
CA GLY A 207 15.07 6.32 -36.91
C GLY A 207 13.68 6.62 -37.48
N ALA A 208 12.89 5.60 -37.81
CA ALA A 208 11.48 5.75 -38.18
C ALA A 208 10.59 5.62 -36.94
N ARG A 209 9.41 6.25 -36.96
CA ARG A 209 8.38 5.99 -35.96
C ARG A 209 7.81 4.59 -36.16
N ALA A 210 7.63 3.85 -35.08
CA ALA A 210 7.21 2.45 -35.11
C ALA A 210 6.10 2.16 -34.08
N PRO A 211 5.39 1.02 -34.19
CA PRO A 211 4.32 0.64 -33.28
C PRO A 211 4.73 0.75 -31.80
N THR A 212 3.85 1.34 -31.01
CA THR A 212 4.07 1.65 -29.61
C THR A 212 2.81 1.33 -28.83
N HIS A 213 2.92 0.50 -27.78
CA HIS A 213 1.85 0.33 -26.81
C HIS A 213 2.03 1.36 -25.69
N VAL A 214 0.95 1.97 -25.22
CA VAL A 214 1.01 2.99 -24.17
C VAL A 214 0.17 2.57 -22.97
N LEU A 215 0.84 2.28 -21.86
CA LEU A 215 0.20 2.23 -20.55
C LEU A 215 0.08 3.65 -20.04
N ALA A 216 -1.14 4.09 -19.73
CA ALA A 216 -1.41 5.42 -19.21
C ALA A 216 -2.14 5.33 -17.87
N LEU A 217 -1.66 6.10 -16.91
CA LEU A 217 -2.28 6.28 -15.61
C LEU A 217 -2.22 7.76 -15.23
N ALA A 218 -3.36 8.32 -14.82
CA ALA A 218 -3.42 9.70 -14.35
C ALA A 218 -4.38 9.82 -13.19
N CYS A 219 -3.98 10.57 -12.16
CA CYS A 219 -4.74 10.77 -10.93
C CYS A 219 -4.79 12.25 -10.56
N THR A 220 -5.85 12.69 -9.91
CA THR A 220 -6.07 14.08 -9.50
C THR A 220 -6.89 14.14 -8.22
N ALA A 221 -6.46 14.91 -7.23
CA ALA A 221 -7.27 15.23 -6.05
C ALA A 221 -8.24 16.41 -6.25
N GLY A 222 -8.49 16.80 -7.51
CA GLY A 222 -9.26 17.99 -7.83
C GLY A 222 -8.59 19.30 -7.35
N PRO A 223 -9.39 20.34 -7.06
CA PRO A 223 -8.89 21.65 -6.65
C PRO A 223 -8.54 21.74 -5.16
N SER A 224 -8.73 20.67 -4.37
CA SER A 224 -8.48 20.67 -2.93
C SER A 224 -7.00 20.97 -2.63
N SER A 225 -6.75 21.83 -1.65
CA SER A 225 -5.38 22.12 -1.23
C SER A 225 -4.78 21.08 -0.29
N ASP A 226 -5.63 20.24 0.28
CA ASP A 226 -5.32 19.45 1.48
C ASP A 226 -5.00 17.99 1.15
N VAL A 227 -5.03 17.64 -0.14
CA VAL A 227 -4.72 16.30 -0.66
C VAL A 227 -3.56 16.42 -1.64
N GLU A 228 -2.51 15.65 -1.42
CA GLU A 228 -1.33 15.53 -2.28
C GLU A 228 -1.37 14.21 -3.04
N THR A 229 -1.86 14.24 -4.28
CA THR A 229 -1.93 13.02 -5.10
C THR A 229 -0.55 12.39 -5.30
N ALA A 230 -0.43 11.13 -4.90
CA ALA A 230 0.67 10.24 -5.24
C ALA A 230 0.16 9.05 -6.05
N ILE A 231 0.97 8.60 -6.99
CA ILE A 231 0.74 7.37 -7.76
C ILE A 231 1.82 6.36 -7.40
N TYR A 232 1.43 5.11 -7.21
CA TYR A 232 2.32 4.00 -6.98
C TYR A 232 2.08 2.90 -8.03
N LEU A 233 3.15 2.29 -8.54
CA LEU A 233 3.12 1.35 -9.64
C LEU A 233 4.03 0.15 -9.35
N ASP A 234 3.60 -1.04 -9.76
CA ASP A 234 4.47 -2.20 -9.83
C ASP A 234 5.45 -2.11 -11.02
N ALA A 235 6.43 -3.01 -11.07
CA ALA A 235 7.19 -3.21 -12.30
C ALA A 235 6.25 -3.69 -13.42
N LEU A 236 6.56 -3.34 -14.67
CA LEU A 236 5.83 -3.91 -15.80
C LEU A 236 6.38 -5.31 -16.05
N ALA A 237 5.53 -6.33 -15.92
CA ALA A 237 5.90 -7.71 -16.15
C ALA A 237 5.27 -8.22 -17.44
N LEU A 238 6.08 -8.79 -18.34
CA LEU A 238 5.62 -9.45 -19.55
C LEU A 238 5.94 -10.94 -19.46
N ASP A 239 4.93 -11.77 -19.67
CA ASP A 239 5.04 -13.23 -19.85
C ASP A 239 4.89 -13.52 -21.34
N CYS A 240 5.98 -13.93 -22.00
CA CYS A 240 6.10 -14.06 -23.46
C CYS A 240 6.36 -15.49 -23.92
N THR A 241 6.56 -16.41 -22.98
CA THR A 241 6.49 -17.84 -23.18
C THR A 241 5.01 -18.20 -23.33
N PRO A 242 4.58 -18.99 -24.33
CA PRO A 242 3.17 -19.20 -24.68
C PRO A 242 2.27 -19.32 -23.44
N PRO A 243 1.57 -18.24 -23.06
CA PRO A 243 1.03 -18.15 -21.72
C PRO A 243 -0.14 -19.10 -21.63
N SER A 244 -0.02 -20.14 -20.81
CA SER A 244 -1.22 -20.84 -20.39
C SER A 244 -1.93 -19.92 -19.40
N ALA A 245 -3.19 -19.56 -19.67
CA ALA A 245 -3.98 -18.64 -18.85
C ALA A 245 -3.92 -18.86 -17.32
N PRO A 246 -3.73 -20.08 -16.75
CA PRO A 246 -3.65 -20.23 -15.30
C PRO A 246 -2.30 -19.84 -14.66
N THR A 247 -1.21 -19.67 -15.42
CA THR A 247 0.12 -19.42 -14.84
C THR A 247 0.78 -18.22 -15.50
N PHE A 248 0.86 -17.10 -14.79
CA PHE A 248 1.65 -15.95 -15.21
C PHE A 248 3.06 -16.08 -14.65
N SER A 249 4.07 -16.11 -15.52
CA SER A 249 5.48 -16.10 -15.15
C SER A 249 6.19 -15.03 -15.95
N ALA A 250 6.60 -13.94 -15.29
CA ALA A 250 7.26 -12.84 -15.97
C ALA A 250 8.60 -13.31 -16.59
N ASP A 251 8.70 -13.21 -17.90
CA ASP A 251 9.92 -13.43 -18.67
C ASP A 251 10.75 -12.14 -18.76
N ILE A 252 10.05 -11.00 -18.89
CA ILE A 252 10.63 -9.66 -18.94
C ILE A 252 10.03 -8.83 -17.81
N VAL A 253 10.88 -8.08 -17.09
CA VAL A 253 10.44 -7.14 -16.05
C VAL A 253 11.10 -5.78 -16.29
N LEU A 254 10.29 -4.72 -16.32
CA LEU A 254 10.74 -3.36 -16.63
C LEU A 254 10.51 -2.39 -15.47
N ASP A 255 11.46 -1.47 -15.27
CA ASP A 255 11.42 -0.42 -14.26
C ASP A 255 10.72 0.85 -14.80
N PRO A 256 9.54 1.22 -14.28
CA PRO A 256 8.84 2.42 -14.72
C PRO A 256 9.36 3.70 -14.05
N SER A 257 10.30 3.64 -13.11
CA SER A 257 10.67 4.75 -12.21
C SER A 257 11.85 5.59 -12.65
N LEU A 258 12.46 5.25 -13.78
CA LEU A 258 13.56 6.01 -14.34
C LEU A 258 13.14 7.45 -14.71
N ALA A 259 14.13 8.27 -15.06
CA ALA A 259 13.90 9.66 -15.43
C ALA A 259 12.95 9.77 -16.65
N PRO A 260 12.09 10.81 -16.72
CA PRO A 260 11.23 10.99 -17.88
C PRO A 260 12.01 11.08 -19.19
N GLY A 261 11.54 10.41 -20.24
CA GLY A 261 12.14 10.36 -21.57
C GLY A 261 12.29 8.93 -22.10
N ASN A 262 13.04 8.80 -23.19
CA ASN A 262 13.45 7.50 -23.73
C ASN A 262 14.55 6.91 -22.85
N GLN A 263 14.40 5.66 -22.43
CA GLN A 263 15.30 5.06 -21.43
C GLN A 263 16.61 4.58 -22.04
N CYS A 264 16.62 4.28 -23.34
CA CYS A 264 17.79 3.76 -24.06
C CYS A 264 17.68 4.01 -25.57
N GLU A 265 18.80 3.77 -26.25
CA GLU A 265 18.85 3.62 -27.71
C GLU A 265 17.93 2.48 -28.16
N ALA A 266 17.29 2.65 -29.31
CA ALA A 266 16.36 1.68 -29.84
C ALA A 266 17.08 0.38 -30.25
N GLY A 267 16.58 -0.77 -29.79
CA GLY A 267 17.13 -2.10 -30.01
C GLY A 267 18.28 -2.48 -29.07
N ALA A 268 18.47 -1.73 -27.98
CA ALA A 268 19.49 -1.98 -26.97
C ALA A 268 18.91 -2.15 -25.56
N LEU A 269 17.72 -2.75 -25.44
CA LEU A 269 17.04 -2.96 -24.15
C LEU A 269 17.75 -4.00 -23.29
N ALA A 270 18.45 -4.98 -23.88
CA ALA A 270 19.21 -5.98 -23.13
C ALA A 270 20.25 -5.39 -22.17
N THR A 271 20.82 -4.23 -22.50
CA THR A 271 21.80 -3.51 -21.68
C THR A 271 21.23 -2.27 -20.99
N CYS A 272 19.93 -2.03 -21.14
CA CYS A 272 19.28 -0.83 -20.65
C CYS A 272 18.95 -0.96 -19.16
N PRO A 273 19.22 0.06 -18.32
CA PRO A 273 18.87 0.03 -16.89
C PRO A 273 17.38 -0.16 -16.60
N VAL A 274 16.52 0.08 -17.59
CA VAL A 274 15.07 -0.17 -17.48
C VAL A 274 14.75 -1.65 -17.37
N THR A 275 15.62 -2.55 -17.84
CA THR A 275 15.39 -3.99 -17.87
C THR A 275 15.89 -4.64 -16.58
N LEU A 276 14.96 -5.07 -15.74
CA LEU A 276 15.23 -5.69 -14.45
C LEU A 276 15.40 -7.21 -14.56
N ALA A 277 14.71 -7.84 -15.53
CA ALA A 277 14.83 -9.25 -15.87
C ALA A 277 14.50 -9.47 -17.35
N GLY A 278 14.97 -10.59 -17.92
CA GLY A 278 14.74 -10.95 -19.32
C GLY A 278 15.66 -10.26 -20.32
N ALA A 279 16.85 -9.81 -19.89
CA ALA A 279 17.81 -9.10 -20.73
C ALA A 279 18.22 -9.87 -22.00
N ASP A 280 18.23 -11.20 -21.96
CA ASP A 280 18.58 -12.07 -23.07
C ASP A 280 17.50 -12.18 -24.16
N ILE A 281 16.25 -11.80 -23.85
CA ILE A 281 15.10 -11.93 -24.75
C ILE A 281 14.35 -10.61 -24.98
N VAL A 282 14.55 -9.57 -24.16
CA VAL A 282 13.75 -8.33 -24.22
C VAL A 282 13.80 -7.67 -25.60
N ASP A 283 14.97 -7.69 -26.24
CA ASP A 283 15.14 -7.13 -27.58
C ASP A 283 14.43 -7.96 -28.67
N ASP A 284 13.96 -9.18 -28.41
CA ASP A 284 13.15 -9.94 -29.37
C ASP A 284 11.70 -9.46 -29.43
N TYR A 285 11.21 -8.81 -28.37
CA TYR A 285 9.81 -8.38 -28.23
C TYR A 285 9.64 -6.87 -28.26
N LEU A 286 10.61 -6.14 -27.71
CA LEU A 286 10.59 -4.69 -27.58
C LEU A 286 11.78 -4.08 -28.34
N TYR A 287 11.61 -2.88 -28.86
CA TYR A 287 12.71 -2.10 -29.44
C TYR A 287 13.01 -0.83 -28.65
N GLN A 288 12.10 -0.31 -27.81
CA GLN A 288 12.37 0.85 -26.98
C GLN A 288 11.41 0.91 -25.80
N VAL A 289 11.82 1.58 -24.72
CA VAL A 289 10.93 1.96 -23.61
C VAL A 289 11.10 3.45 -23.35
N ALA A 290 10.00 4.14 -23.10
CA ALA A 290 10.01 5.51 -22.63
C ALA A 290 9.05 5.69 -21.45
N VAL A 291 9.45 6.53 -20.49
CA VAL A 291 8.67 6.86 -19.29
C VAL A 291 8.30 8.32 -19.39
N TYR A 292 7.02 8.65 -19.21
CA TYR A 292 6.53 10.02 -19.16
C TYR A 292 5.73 10.19 -17.88
N ARG A 293 6.28 10.92 -16.92
CA ARG A 293 5.56 11.30 -15.71
C ARG A 293 5.70 12.78 -15.46
N GLY A 294 4.68 13.38 -14.86
CA GLY A 294 4.62 14.82 -14.73
C GLY A 294 3.39 15.31 -13.97
N VAL A 295 3.35 16.62 -13.78
CA VAL A 295 2.17 17.34 -13.33
C VAL A 295 1.54 18.00 -14.55
N GLU A 296 0.24 17.79 -14.77
CA GLU A 296 -0.49 18.49 -15.81
C GLU A 296 -1.02 19.83 -15.27
N GLN A 297 -0.78 20.93 -15.99
CA GLN A 297 -1.21 22.27 -15.59
C GLN A 297 -2.70 22.51 -15.91
N LEU A 298 -3.56 21.64 -15.40
CA LEU A 298 -5.01 21.81 -15.50
C LEU A 298 -5.53 22.66 -14.34
N THR A 299 -6.63 23.37 -14.60
CA THR A 299 -7.35 24.10 -13.56
C THR A 299 -8.81 23.65 -13.51
N SER A 300 -9.38 23.58 -12.31
CA SER A 300 -10.79 23.35 -12.07
C SER A 300 -11.32 24.50 -11.20
N GLY A 301 -12.34 25.22 -11.68
CA GLY A 301 -12.84 26.41 -10.99
C GLY A 301 -11.78 27.52 -10.80
N GLY A 302 -10.74 27.56 -11.63
CA GLY A 302 -9.62 28.50 -11.52
C GLY A 302 -8.53 28.12 -10.51
N GLN A 303 -8.66 26.98 -9.82
CA GLN A 303 -7.63 26.42 -8.95
C GLN A 303 -6.88 25.29 -9.67
N PRO A 304 -5.59 25.03 -9.35
CA PRO A 304 -4.86 23.90 -9.90
C PRO A 304 -5.57 22.58 -9.61
N ALA A 305 -5.80 21.76 -10.62
CA ALA A 305 -6.45 20.46 -10.44
C ALA A 305 -5.49 19.38 -9.91
N ARG A 306 -4.20 19.71 -9.69
CA ARG A 306 -3.19 18.79 -9.13
C ARG A 306 -3.10 17.43 -9.82
N LYS A 307 -3.40 17.39 -11.13
CA LYS A 307 -3.36 16.16 -11.90
C LYS A 307 -1.92 15.74 -12.12
N ILE A 308 -1.61 14.51 -11.72
CA ILE A 308 -0.33 13.86 -12.02
C ILE A 308 -0.57 12.67 -12.94
N PHE A 309 0.40 12.37 -13.78
CA PHE A 309 0.33 11.23 -14.69
C PHE A 309 1.63 10.44 -14.68
N TRP A 310 1.52 9.16 -15.00
CA TRP A 310 2.63 8.23 -15.17
C TRP A 310 2.31 7.29 -16.31
N ASN A 311 2.90 7.56 -17.47
CA ASN A 311 2.72 6.78 -18.69
C ASN A 311 4.01 6.04 -19.03
N VAL A 312 3.87 4.81 -19.50
CA VAL A 312 4.98 4.00 -20.00
C VAL A 312 4.66 3.62 -21.45
N ALA A 313 5.51 4.06 -22.35
CA ALA A 313 5.43 3.73 -23.77
C ALA A 313 6.40 2.58 -24.08
N LEU A 314 5.87 1.51 -24.63
CA LEU A 314 6.58 0.30 -25.02
C LEU A 314 6.66 0.28 -26.55
N GLY A 315 7.85 0.47 -27.11
CA GLY A 315 8.10 0.26 -28.52
C GLY A 315 8.12 -1.24 -28.78
N VAL A 316 7.13 -1.76 -29.49
CA VAL A 316 6.92 -3.21 -29.64
C VAL A 316 7.33 -3.72 -31.02
N LYS A 317 7.75 -4.98 -31.10
CA LYS A 317 7.98 -5.68 -32.37
C LYS A 317 6.72 -6.47 -32.72
N PRO A 318 5.93 -6.05 -33.74
CA PRO A 318 4.61 -6.66 -34.00
C PRO A 318 4.65 -8.15 -34.30
N ALA A 319 5.77 -8.65 -34.83
CA ALA A 319 5.93 -10.05 -35.20
C ALA A 319 5.98 -11.01 -34.00
N THR A 320 6.33 -10.52 -32.81
CA THR A 320 6.62 -11.33 -31.62
C THR A 320 5.86 -10.89 -30.38
N ILE A 321 5.48 -9.61 -30.27
CA ILE A 321 4.79 -9.08 -29.08
C ILE A 321 3.45 -9.78 -28.81
N GLY A 322 2.81 -10.33 -29.85
CA GLY A 322 1.54 -11.05 -29.71
C GLY A 322 1.64 -12.35 -28.90
N ASP A 323 2.85 -12.85 -28.63
CA ASP A 323 3.06 -13.99 -27.73
C ASP A 323 3.03 -13.57 -26.24
N CYS A 324 3.01 -12.27 -25.95
CA CYS A 324 3.14 -11.75 -24.60
C CYS A 324 1.79 -11.41 -23.94
N ARG A 325 1.77 -11.51 -22.61
CA ARG A 325 0.75 -10.93 -21.73
C ARG A 325 1.41 -9.92 -20.79
N LEU A 326 0.85 -8.72 -20.69
CA LEU A 326 1.29 -7.70 -19.74
C LEU A 326 0.51 -7.85 -18.43
N ARG A 327 1.22 -7.83 -17.30
CA ARG A 327 0.65 -7.61 -15.99
C ARG A 327 1.37 -6.50 -15.25
N VAL A 328 0.59 -5.58 -14.70
CA VAL A 328 1.06 -4.51 -13.82
C VAL A 328 -0.13 -4.02 -13.01
N ALA A 329 0.13 -3.53 -11.80
CA ALA A 329 -0.88 -2.92 -10.97
C ALA A 329 -0.40 -1.57 -10.46
N ALA A 330 -1.37 -0.70 -10.17
CA ALA A 330 -1.15 0.61 -9.59
C ALA A 330 -2.13 0.89 -8.47
N THR A 331 -1.73 1.77 -7.57
CA THR A 331 -2.65 2.43 -6.64
C THR A 331 -2.32 3.92 -6.57
N ALA A 332 -3.17 4.68 -5.90
CA ALA A 332 -2.94 6.07 -5.59
C ALA A 332 -3.23 6.31 -4.10
N GLY A 333 -2.73 7.42 -3.58
CA GLY A 333 -2.96 7.83 -2.18
C GLY A 333 -2.67 9.31 -1.99
N ASP A 334 -3.08 9.84 -0.84
CA ASP A 334 -2.79 11.18 -0.37
C ASP A 334 -1.45 11.16 0.37
N ALA A 335 -0.37 11.54 -0.31
CA ALA A 335 0.96 11.57 0.30
C ALA A 335 1.12 12.62 1.42
N ALA A 336 0.11 13.47 1.67
CA ALA A 336 0.07 14.33 2.85
C ALA A 336 -0.44 13.62 4.11
N ARG A 337 -0.99 12.40 3.98
CA ARG A 337 -1.61 11.62 5.06
C ARG A 337 -1.06 10.20 5.11
N GLU A 338 -0.82 9.69 6.32
CA GLU A 338 -0.39 8.30 6.53
C GLU A 338 -1.57 7.35 6.82
N ASP A 339 -2.75 7.91 7.10
CA ASP A 339 -3.97 7.22 7.47
C ASP A 339 -4.95 7.02 6.31
N ASP A 340 -4.53 7.31 5.08
CA ASP A 340 -5.31 7.16 3.85
C ASP A 340 -5.41 5.70 3.36
N GLY A 341 -4.74 4.76 4.05
CA GLY A 341 -4.68 3.35 3.68
C GLY A 341 -3.51 2.97 2.76
N VAL A 342 -2.74 3.94 2.24
CA VAL A 342 -1.53 3.72 1.42
C VAL A 342 -0.39 4.65 1.85
N ALA A 343 0.42 4.18 2.79
CA ALA A 343 1.61 4.92 3.21
C ALA A 343 2.82 4.56 2.33
N GLY A 344 3.32 5.53 1.56
CA GLY A 344 4.54 5.36 0.76
C GLY A 344 4.47 4.21 -0.26
N GLY A 345 3.27 3.92 -0.78
CA GLY A 345 3.03 2.83 -1.72
C GLY A 345 2.82 1.46 -1.05
N THR A 346 2.64 1.42 0.27
CA THR A 346 2.31 0.20 1.00
C THR A 346 0.86 0.23 1.47
N ILE A 347 0.06 -0.71 0.98
CA ILE A 347 -1.23 -1.06 1.58
C ILE A 347 -0.92 -1.97 2.78
N ALA A 348 -1.39 -1.59 3.97
CA ALA A 348 -1.17 -2.37 5.18
C ALA A 348 -1.83 -3.76 5.09
N ALA A 349 -1.26 -4.73 5.82
CA ALA A 349 -1.82 -6.08 5.89
C ALA A 349 -3.25 -6.03 6.44
N GLY A 350 -4.17 -6.75 5.80
CA GLY A 350 -5.58 -6.79 6.19
C GLY A 350 -6.41 -5.56 5.83
N SER A 351 -5.83 -4.50 5.27
CA SER A 351 -6.59 -3.36 4.74
C SER A 351 -7.22 -3.71 3.39
N VAL A 352 -8.44 -3.23 3.15
CA VAL A 352 -9.15 -3.36 1.88
C VAL A 352 -9.01 -2.05 1.14
N TYR A 353 -8.09 -2.02 0.19
CA TYR A 353 -7.76 -0.83 -0.58
C TYR A 353 -7.85 -1.12 -2.08
N PRO A 354 -8.41 -0.19 -2.87
CA PRO A 354 -8.51 -0.37 -4.30
C PRO A 354 -7.16 -0.41 -5.04
N VAL A 355 -7.09 -1.16 -6.13
CA VAL A 355 -5.93 -1.29 -7.01
C VAL A 355 -6.39 -1.30 -8.46
N ILE A 356 -5.72 -0.57 -9.34
CA ILE A 356 -5.95 -0.69 -10.79
C ILE A 356 -5.03 -1.78 -11.32
N GLN A 357 -5.59 -2.77 -12.01
CA GLN A 357 -4.84 -3.84 -12.64
C GLN A 357 -4.95 -3.76 -14.16
N TRP A 358 -3.80 -3.88 -14.82
CA TRP A 358 -3.69 -4.25 -16.22
C TRP A 358 -3.27 -5.72 -16.27
N ASP A 359 -4.06 -6.53 -16.96
CA ASP A 359 -3.78 -7.94 -17.23
C ASP A 359 -4.24 -8.25 -18.65
N VAL A 360 -3.40 -7.86 -19.62
CA VAL A 360 -3.80 -7.68 -21.03
C VAL A 360 -2.99 -8.62 -21.93
N PRO A 361 -3.63 -9.50 -22.72
CA PRO A 361 -2.94 -10.18 -23.81
C PRO A 361 -2.52 -9.15 -24.86
N LEU A 362 -1.25 -9.17 -25.30
CA LEU A 362 -0.71 -8.21 -26.26
C LEU A 362 -0.80 -8.72 -27.72
N ASP A 363 -1.68 -9.68 -27.97
CA ASP A 363 -1.96 -10.23 -29.28
C ASP A 363 -2.82 -9.30 -30.15
N ALA A 364 -3.30 -9.81 -31.28
CA ALA A 364 -4.13 -9.03 -32.21
C ALA A 364 -5.48 -8.58 -31.63
N SER A 365 -5.87 -9.07 -30.45
CA SER A 365 -7.05 -8.58 -29.73
C SER A 365 -6.77 -7.34 -28.90
N CYS A 366 -5.50 -7.00 -28.61
CA CYS A 366 -5.17 -5.82 -27.84
C CYS A 366 -5.52 -4.55 -28.61
N GLY A 367 -6.47 -3.78 -28.10
CA GLY A 367 -6.92 -2.53 -28.70
C GLY A 367 -6.78 -1.33 -27.78
N THR A 368 -7.80 -0.48 -27.75
CA THR A 368 -7.94 0.54 -26.72
C THR A 368 -8.67 -0.06 -25.51
N GLU A 369 -7.91 -0.39 -24.48
CA GLU A 369 -8.39 -0.97 -23.23
C GLU A 369 -8.49 0.11 -22.16
N LYS A 370 -9.71 0.54 -21.84
CA LYS A 370 -9.95 1.57 -20.81
C LYS A 370 -10.28 0.91 -19.49
N LEU A 371 -9.95 1.58 -18.37
CA LEU A 371 -10.40 1.19 -17.05
C LEU A 371 -11.91 0.96 -17.08
N THR A 372 -12.37 -0.22 -16.67
CA THR A 372 -13.80 -0.57 -16.70
C THR A 372 -14.25 -0.95 -15.29
N PHE A 373 -15.26 -0.23 -14.79
CA PHE A 373 -15.63 -0.25 -13.38
C PHE A 373 -16.31 -1.54 -12.91
N ASP A 374 -17.19 -2.15 -13.71
CA ASP A 374 -18.06 -3.28 -13.30
C ASP A 374 -17.92 -4.54 -14.16
N ASP A 375 -16.84 -4.64 -14.95
CA ASP A 375 -16.61 -5.82 -15.79
C ASP A 375 -15.43 -6.65 -15.24
N PRO A 376 -15.68 -7.81 -14.60
CA PRO A 376 -14.61 -8.69 -14.15
C PRO A 376 -13.78 -9.30 -15.30
N GLY A 377 -14.32 -9.30 -16.53
CA GLY A 377 -13.63 -9.75 -17.72
C GLY A 377 -12.76 -8.67 -18.38
N ALA A 378 -12.87 -7.41 -17.96
CA ALA A 378 -12.06 -6.33 -18.51
C ALA A 378 -10.58 -6.53 -18.18
N THR A 379 -9.73 -6.22 -19.16
CA THR A 379 -8.28 -6.39 -19.06
C THR A 379 -7.61 -5.23 -18.30
N VAL A 380 -8.26 -4.06 -18.25
CA VAL A 380 -7.92 -2.93 -17.38
C VAL A 380 -9.09 -2.70 -16.43
N ARG A 381 -8.93 -3.04 -15.16
CA ARG A 381 -10.03 -3.08 -14.19
C ARG A 381 -9.57 -2.69 -12.79
N PRO A 382 -10.48 -2.20 -11.93
CA PRO A 382 -10.20 -2.10 -10.52
C PRO A 382 -10.33 -3.47 -9.83
N GLU A 383 -9.47 -3.70 -8.85
CA GLU A 383 -9.50 -4.80 -7.89
C GLU A 383 -9.35 -4.22 -6.47
N TYR A 384 -9.41 -5.09 -5.46
CA TYR A 384 -9.18 -4.73 -4.06
C TYR A 384 -8.14 -5.65 -3.45
N SER A 385 -7.34 -5.15 -2.50
CA SER A 385 -6.69 -6.03 -1.52
C SER A 385 -7.74 -6.67 -0.61
N ALA A 386 -7.43 -7.86 -0.08
CA ALA A 386 -8.31 -8.59 0.83
C ALA A 386 -7.84 -8.51 2.28
N THR A 387 -8.75 -8.73 3.22
CA THR A 387 -8.46 -8.77 4.66
C THR A 387 -7.51 -9.91 5.07
N GLY A 388 -7.41 -10.96 4.26
CA GLY A 388 -6.44 -12.05 4.46
C GLY A 388 -5.08 -11.81 3.80
N ASP A 389 -4.91 -10.74 3.05
CA ASP A 389 -3.66 -10.46 2.36
C ASP A 389 -2.61 -9.89 3.33
N GLY A 390 -1.35 -10.25 3.09
CA GLY A 390 -0.22 -9.54 3.69
C GLY A 390 -0.13 -8.11 3.16
N ALA A 391 0.78 -7.31 3.74
CA ALA A 391 1.03 -5.96 3.24
C ALA A 391 1.41 -6.01 1.74
N ARG A 392 0.75 -5.19 0.93
CA ARG A 392 1.01 -5.08 -0.50
C ARG A 392 1.85 -3.85 -0.77
N VAL A 393 3.05 -4.05 -1.29
CA VAL A 393 4.02 -2.98 -1.56
C VAL A 393 4.12 -2.75 -3.06
N PHE A 394 3.82 -1.53 -3.49
CA PHE A 394 4.13 -1.04 -4.83
C PHE A 394 5.55 -0.48 -4.81
N ARG A 395 6.40 -1.04 -5.66
CA ARG A 395 7.84 -0.75 -5.62
C ARG A 395 8.18 0.68 -6.01
N TYR A 396 7.35 1.32 -6.82
CA TYR A 396 7.66 2.61 -7.43
C TYR A 396 6.60 3.64 -7.07
N GLY A 397 7.04 4.83 -6.66
CA GLY A 397 6.16 5.96 -6.32
C GLY A 397 6.50 7.23 -7.08
N TYR A 398 5.49 8.06 -7.33
CA TYR A 398 5.63 9.40 -7.89
C TYR A 398 4.65 10.34 -7.19
N ALA A 399 5.21 11.24 -6.37
CA ALA A 399 4.52 12.25 -5.60
C ALA A 399 5.24 13.60 -5.76
N PRO A 400 4.98 14.36 -6.82
CA PRO A 400 5.77 15.56 -7.16
C PRO A 400 5.54 16.75 -6.22
N PHE A 401 4.50 16.69 -5.38
CA PHE A 401 4.17 17.75 -4.42
C PHE A 401 4.73 17.48 -3.04
N SER A 402 4.98 16.22 -2.71
CA SER A 402 5.56 15.84 -1.45
C SER A 402 7.06 16.16 -1.47
N PRO A 403 7.64 16.65 -0.37
CA PRO A 403 9.09 16.73 -0.26
C PRO A 403 9.67 15.35 -0.58
N PRO A 404 10.81 15.25 -1.29
CA PRO A 404 11.42 13.96 -1.57
C PRO A 404 11.61 13.24 -0.25
N SER A 405 10.76 12.23 0.00
CA SER A 405 10.88 11.46 1.21
C SER A 405 12.21 10.70 1.10
N PRO A 406 13.08 10.75 2.12
CA PRO A 406 14.27 9.91 2.15
C PRO A 406 13.93 8.41 2.12
N ASP A 407 12.64 8.03 2.22
CA ASP A 407 12.14 6.67 2.38
C ASP A 407 11.49 6.04 1.12
N LEU A 408 11.54 6.65 -0.06
CA LEU A 408 10.97 6.03 -1.28
C LEU A 408 11.76 4.82 -1.82
N LEU A 409 12.73 4.31 -1.07
CA LEU A 409 13.18 2.93 -1.19
C LEU A 409 12.69 2.16 0.05
N PRO A 410 11.49 1.53 0.02
CA PRO A 410 11.10 0.63 1.09
C PRO A 410 12.20 -0.41 1.25
N GLY A 411 12.66 -0.53 2.50
CA GLY A 411 13.95 -1.08 2.87
C GLY A 411 14.30 -2.40 2.18
N LEU A 412 15.48 -2.42 1.56
CA LEU A 412 16.24 -3.66 1.54
C LEU A 412 16.53 -4.03 3.00
N PRO A 413 16.24 -5.26 3.46
CA PRO A 413 16.86 -5.72 4.68
C PRO A 413 18.37 -5.68 4.44
N ALA A 414 19.09 -4.86 5.21
CA ALA A 414 20.55 -4.94 5.24
C ALA A 414 20.92 -6.32 5.81
N VAL A 415 21.19 -7.29 4.94
CA VAL A 415 21.63 -8.63 5.36
C VAL A 415 23.12 -8.54 5.69
N MET A 416 23.44 -8.35 6.96
CA MET A 416 24.82 -8.49 7.46
C MET A 416 25.10 -9.99 7.71
N THR A 417 26.04 -10.58 6.97
CA THR A 417 26.48 -11.96 7.19
C THR A 417 27.80 -11.97 7.96
N ILE A 418 27.80 -12.48 9.19
CA ILE A 418 29.03 -12.70 9.97
C ILE A 418 29.55 -14.10 9.65
N SER A 419 30.78 -14.21 9.13
CA SER A 419 31.46 -15.49 8.92
C SER A 419 32.79 -15.52 9.67
N GLY A 420 33.05 -16.62 10.38
CA GLY A 420 34.29 -16.84 11.11
C GLY A 420 34.76 -18.29 10.97
N PRO A 421 36.07 -18.56 10.91
CA PRO A 421 36.58 -19.92 10.91
C PRO A 421 36.53 -20.50 12.34
N GLY A 422 35.55 -21.37 12.61
CA GLY A 422 35.50 -22.19 13.81
C GLY A 422 34.25 -21.99 14.68
N ASP A 423 33.51 -23.09 14.84
CA ASP A 423 32.29 -23.35 15.65
C ASP A 423 30.99 -22.58 15.31
N PRO A 424 29.82 -23.27 15.37
CA PRO A 424 28.52 -22.66 15.11
C PRO A 424 28.20 -21.58 16.16
N LEU A 425 27.76 -20.42 15.70
CA LEU A 425 27.32 -19.33 16.56
C LEU A 425 25.92 -19.66 17.09
N ASP A 426 25.80 -19.83 18.41
CA ASP A 426 24.52 -19.99 19.08
C ASP A 426 23.82 -18.62 19.19
N TYR A 427 22.82 -18.42 18.34
CA TYR A 427 21.74 -17.42 18.46
C TYR A 427 22.13 -15.93 18.32
N TYR A 428 21.43 -15.22 17.43
CA TYR A 428 21.39 -13.77 17.37
C TYR A 428 19.93 -13.31 17.48
N GLU A 429 19.68 -12.38 18.39
CA GLU A 429 18.44 -11.61 18.44
C GLU A 429 18.81 -10.20 17.95
N ILE A 430 18.35 -9.85 16.75
CA ILE A 430 18.30 -8.44 16.35
C ILE A 430 17.05 -7.90 17.04
N GLY A 431 17.22 -7.01 18.01
CA GLY A 431 16.07 -6.31 18.61
C GLY A 431 15.30 -5.62 17.48
N GLN A 432 14.09 -6.07 17.20
CA GLN A 432 13.22 -5.53 16.15
C GLN A 432 12.54 -4.22 16.56
N ASP A 433 13.22 -3.37 17.31
CA ASP A 433 12.69 -2.06 17.66
C ASP A 433 13.21 -1.05 16.65
N ALA A 434 12.41 -0.87 15.59
CA ALA A 434 12.46 0.12 14.52
C ALA A 434 13.36 -0.16 13.29
N ALA A 435 12.69 -0.23 12.14
CA ALA A 435 13.30 -0.01 10.84
C ALA A 435 13.69 1.47 10.73
N TYR A 436 14.98 1.77 10.59
CA TYR A 436 15.47 3.10 10.28
C TYR A 436 16.27 3.07 8.98
N SER A 437 15.93 3.98 8.06
CA SER A 437 16.78 4.41 6.96
C SER A 437 17.58 5.63 7.40
N PHE A 438 18.88 5.67 7.14
CA PHE A 438 19.75 6.80 7.49
C PHE A 438 20.26 7.50 6.23
N SER A 439 20.20 8.83 6.20
CA SER A 439 21.09 9.64 5.35
C SER A 439 22.01 10.49 6.25
N GLY A 440 23.33 10.32 6.11
CA GLY A 440 24.36 10.96 6.94
C GLY A 440 25.31 9.97 7.62
N ASP A 441 26.30 10.50 8.35
CA ASP A 441 27.21 9.70 9.18
C ASP A 441 26.39 9.01 10.27
N PHE A 442 26.22 7.69 10.18
CA PHE A 442 25.61 6.91 11.26
C PHE A 442 26.66 6.05 11.95
N THR A 443 26.43 5.80 13.24
CA THR A 443 27.21 4.84 14.02
C THR A 443 26.24 3.74 14.44
N ALA A 444 26.40 2.55 13.87
CA ALA A 444 25.71 1.37 14.37
C ALA A 444 26.55 0.74 15.50
N GLU A 445 25.92 0.48 16.64
CA GLU A 445 26.55 -0.22 17.77
C GLU A 445 26.06 -1.67 17.78
N LEU A 446 26.98 -2.62 17.58
CA LEU A 446 26.66 -4.04 17.62
C LEU A 446 27.09 -4.63 18.96
N TRP A 447 26.15 -5.27 19.63
CA TRP A 447 26.39 -6.06 20.83
C TRP A 447 26.35 -7.54 20.48
N TYR A 448 27.42 -8.26 20.77
CA TYR A 448 27.39 -9.72 20.73
C TYR A 448 28.00 -10.31 22.00
N ARG A 449 27.52 -11.49 22.36
CA ARG A 449 28.02 -12.26 23.49
C ARG A 449 28.84 -13.42 22.98
N LYS A 450 30.11 -13.48 23.38
CA LYS A 450 30.97 -14.61 23.05
C LYS A 450 30.95 -15.66 24.17
N THR A 451 30.76 -16.92 23.81
CA THR A 451 30.76 -18.05 24.76
C THR A 451 32.13 -18.73 24.91
N ALA A 452 33.09 -18.47 24.02
CA ALA A 452 34.45 -19.02 24.08
C ALA A 452 35.55 -18.04 23.61
N PRO A 453 36.79 -18.12 24.14
CA PRO A 453 37.90 -17.27 23.70
C PRO A 453 38.39 -17.66 22.30
N GLY A 454 38.27 -16.72 21.35
CA GLY A 454 38.81 -16.81 20.00
C GLY A 454 38.80 -15.42 19.34
N ALA A 455 39.59 -15.18 18.30
CA ALA A 455 39.54 -13.91 17.56
C ALA A 455 38.32 -13.89 16.61
N VAL A 456 37.62 -12.76 16.51
CA VAL A 456 36.73 -12.50 15.36
C VAL A 456 37.65 -12.04 14.24
N ALA A 457 37.74 -12.82 13.16
CA ALA A 457 38.72 -12.56 12.12
C ALA A 457 38.31 -11.40 11.21
N ASN A 458 37.03 -11.28 10.85
CA ASN A 458 36.50 -10.22 9.98
C ASN A 458 35.02 -9.96 10.28
N VAL A 459 34.59 -8.71 10.18
CA VAL A 459 33.17 -8.33 10.06
C VAL A 459 33.02 -7.73 8.67
N THR A 460 32.16 -8.34 7.84
CA THR A 460 31.91 -7.85 6.48
C THR A 460 30.47 -7.32 6.42
N LEU A 461 30.34 -6.03 6.14
CA LEU A 461 29.08 -5.44 5.72
C LEU A 461 28.89 -5.75 4.24
N LEU A 462 27.87 -6.53 3.92
CA LEU A 462 27.47 -6.78 2.54
C LEU A 462 26.30 -5.85 2.22
N HIS A 463 26.48 -4.99 1.22
CA HIS A 463 25.37 -4.31 0.59
C HIS A 463 24.87 -5.22 -0.52
N ALA A 464 23.67 -5.77 -0.38
CA ALA A 464 23.08 -6.58 -1.42
C ALA A 464 22.42 -5.63 -2.43
N ASP A 465 23.16 -5.25 -3.47
CA ASP A 465 22.56 -4.66 -4.66
C ASP A 465 22.21 -5.80 -5.63
N ARG A 466 20.97 -5.85 -6.14
CA ARG A 466 20.48 -7.04 -6.87
C ARG A 466 21.08 -7.17 -8.28
N TYR A 467 21.90 -6.24 -8.74
CA TYR A 467 22.38 -6.21 -10.13
C TYR A 467 23.80 -6.67 -10.40
N ASP A 468 24.60 -7.00 -9.40
CA ASP A 468 25.87 -7.71 -9.60
C ASP A 468 26.14 -8.61 -8.41
N GLY A 469 26.57 -9.86 -8.65
CA GLY A 469 26.87 -10.81 -7.58
C GLY A 469 27.75 -10.21 -6.48
N VAL A 470 27.54 -10.65 -5.22
CA VAL A 470 28.22 -10.20 -3.99
C VAL A 470 29.55 -9.46 -4.24
N VAL A 471 29.51 -8.13 -4.26
CA VAL A 471 30.72 -7.30 -4.38
C VAL A 471 31.23 -6.95 -2.99
N PRO A 472 32.44 -7.38 -2.58
CA PRO A 472 33.05 -6.86 -1.37
C PRO A 472 33.34 -5.37 -1.56
N LEU A 473 32.79 -4.52 -0.69
CA LEU A 473 33.17 -3.11 -0.63
C LEU A 473 34.68 -3.03 -0.33
N ALA A 474 35.44 -2.40 -1.23
CA ALA A 474 36.86 -2.18 -1.05
C ALA A 474 37.12 -1.34 0.21
N ALA A 475 38.20 -1.67 0.93
CA ALA A 475 38.54 -1.19 2.28
C ALA A 475 38.90 0.31 2.41
N ASP A 476 38.61 1.13 1.40
CA ASP A 476 39.02 2.53 1.39
C ASP A 476 37.98 3.38 2.14
N GLY A 477 38.27 3.66 3.42
CA GLY A 477 37.58 4.69 4.21
C GLY A 477 37.04 4.24 5.58
N VAL A 478 37.05 2.94 5.90
CA VAL A 478 36.53 2.46 7.21
C VAL A 478 37.61 2.62 8.29
N THR A 479 37.37 3.48 9.27
CA THR A 479 38.21 3.57 10.47
C THR A 479 37.58 2.72 11.57
N ALA A 480 38.14 1.54 11.86
CA ALA A 480 37.65 0.68 12.94
C ALA A 480 38.33 1.01 14.27
N GLY A 481 37.55 1.27 15.32
CA GLY A 481 38.03 1.47 16.68
C GLY A 481 37.61 0.33 17.60
N HIS A 482 38.52 -0.22 18.40
CA HIS A 482 38.22 -1.22 19.41
C HIS A 482 38.16 -0.59 20.80
N ARG A 483 37.05 -0.74 21.53
CA ARG A 483 36.93 -0.32 22.92
C ARG A 483 36.47 -1.50 23.79
N SER A 484 37.34 -1.96 24.68
CA SER A 484 36.96 -2.92 25.71
C SER A 484 36.30 -2.20 26.87
N VAL A 485 35.01 -2.46 27.12
CA VAL A 485 34.36 -2.05 28.38
C VAL A 485 34.55 -3.18 29.39
N MET A 486 35.46 -3.01 30.34
CA MET A 486 35.60 -3.96 31.45
C MET A 486 34.47 -3.72 32.46
N ALA A 487 33.53 -4.66 32.55
CA ALA A 487 32.66 -4.77 33.71
C ALA A 487 33.50 -5.24 34.92
N HIS A 488 33.51 -4.44 35.99
CA HIS A 488 34.15 -4.84 37.25
C HIS A 488 33.31 -5.95 37.92
N GLY A 489 33.71 -7.20 37.75
CA GLY A 489 33.14 -8.35 38.48
C GLY A 489 33.34 -9.66 37.72
N ALA A 490 34.10 -10.60 38.29
CA ALA A 490 34.65 -11.77 37.61
C ALA A 490 33.62 -12.84 37.19
N THR A 491 33.60 -13.17 35.90
CA THR A 491 33.65 -14.51 35.26
C THR A 491 33.78 -14.29 33.74
N THR A 492 34.39 -15.23 33.01
CA THR A 492 34.98 -15.08 31.65
C THR A 492 34.02 -14.84 30.47
N THR A 493 32.88 -14.18 30.68
CA THR A 493 31.97 -13.73 29.62
C THR A 493 31.87 -12.21 29.64
N GLY A 494 32.49 -11.54 28.68
CA GLY A 494 32.39 -10.11 28.47
C GLY A 494 31.52 -9.79 27.25
N TRP A 495 30.79 -8.68 27.31
CA TRP A 495 30.21 -8.06 26.12
C TRP A 495 31.30 -7.29 25.40
N HIS A 496 31.41 -7.48 24.09
CA HIS A 496 32.32 -6.73 23.24
C HIS A 496 31.51 -5.81 22.34
N GLY A 497 31.73 -4.50 22.47
CA GLY A 497 31.14 -3.50 21.59
C GLY A 497 32.14 -3.12 20.49
N TYR A 498 31.69 -3.19 19.24
CA TYR A 498 32.40 -2.61 18.10
C TYR A 498 31.54 -1.47 17.57
N TRP A 499 32.19 -0.37 17.20
CA TRP A 499 31.57 0.74 16.50
C TRP A 499 32.29 0.91 15.17
N ALA A 500 31.52 1.12 14.13
CA ALA A 500 32.01 1.53 12.82
C ALA A 500 31.35 2.86 12.49
N THR A 501 32.16 3.84 12.08
CA THR A 501 31.68 5.11 11.58
C THR A 501 31.88 5.12 10.07
N TYR A 502 30.79 5.33 9.34
CA TYR A 502 30.81 5.54 7.90
C TYR A 502 30.75 7.04 7.62
N ILE A 503 31.60 7.54 6.71
CA ILE A 503 31.62 8.96 6.32
C ILE A 503 31.48 9.07 4.81
N TYR A 504 30.48 9.83 4.35
CA TYR A 504 30.31 10.15 2.93
C TYR A 504 30.89 11.54 2.63
N GLY A 505 31.90 11.61 1.75
CA GLY A 505 32.35 12.85 1.10
C GLY A 505 33.78 13.32 1.41
N ASP A 506 34.36 14.03 0.44
CA ASP A 506 35.74 14.55 0.47
C ASP A 506 35.90 15.76 1.40
N GLY A 507 36.55 15.57 2.56
CA GLY A 507 37.39 16.63 3.13
C GLY A 507 37.39 16.86 4.65
N ARG A 508 38.49 16.41 5.28
CA ARG A 508 39.16 16.89 6.52
C ARG A 508 38.43 16.78 7.86
N ILE A 509 38.85 15.79 8.65
CA ILE A 509 38.53 15.65 10.08
C ILE A 509 39.61 16.32 10.93
N GLY A 510 39.20 17.26 11.79
CA GLY A 510 40.00 17.72 12.93
C GLY A 510 39.67 16.88 14.16
N MET A 511 40.69 16.26 14.79
CA MET A 511 40.51 15.53 16.05
C MET A 511 40.33 16.52 17.21
N GLY A 512 39.10 16.64 17.72
CA GLY A 512 38.82 17.26 19.01
C GLY A 512 38.77 16.19 20.10
N GLN A 513 39.71 16.25 21.05
CA GLN A 513 39.66 15.46 22.28
C GLN A 513 38.66 16.11 23.24
N ALA A 514 37.50 15.50 23.47
CA ALA A 514 36.67 15.81 24.63
C ALA A 514 37.09 14.87 25.77
N GLY A 515 37.70 15.46 26.80
CA GLY A 515 37.89 14.82 28.11
C GLY A 515 36.55 14.68 28.83
N ILE A 516 36.49 13.70 29.73
CA ILE A 516 35.35 13.33 30.60
C ILE A 516 34.78 14.53 31.34
#